data_AF-A0A1C3P4D1-F1
#
_entry.id   AF-A0A1C3P4D1-F1
#
_cell.length_a   1.000
_cell.length_b   1.000
_cell.length_c   1.000
_cell.angle_alpha   90.00
_cell.angle_beta   90.00
_cell.angle_gamma   90.00
#
_symmetry.space_group_name_H-M   'P 1'
#
loop_
_entity.id
_entity.type
_entity.pdbx_description
1 polymer ?
#
loop_
_entity_poly.entity_id
_entity_poly.type
_entity_poly.pdbx_seq_one_letter_code
_entity_poly.pdbx_strand_id
1 'polypeptide(L)'
;MAEIPGPETLMVRAGLLVGEDVMDATEVLAASYGLNMNGRWGMSPFGGNAKDAVWDAVNVAQFLDGGQKFSNQQAIFRLAYELPIVSSVVVGTNSPAHLKQMVEATTLRANREKIGQYRQLLRERAGQMKTKTKDEP
;
A
#
# COMPACT_ATOMS: atom_id res chain seq x y z
N MET A 1 20.39 31.88 -7.06
CA MET A 1 19.04 31.27 -7.22
C MET A 1 18.65 30.72 -5.86
N ALA A 2 17.48 31.08 -5.35
CA ALA A 2 16.98 30.48 -4.11
C ALA A 2 16.67 29.00 -4.39
N GLU A 3 17.19 28.12 -3.55
CA GLU A 3 16.91 26.68 -3.60
C GLU A 3 15.41 26.48 -3.30
N ILE A 4 14.70 25.76 -4.17
CA ILE A 4 13.29 25.43 -3.94
C ILE A 4 13.27 24.41 -2.79
N PRO A 5 12.59 24.67 -1.67
CA PRO A 5 12.54 23.73 -0.57
C PRO A 5 11.89 22.42 -1.01
N GLY A 6 12.54 21.30 -0.68
CA GLY A 6 11.98 19.97 -0.89
C GLY A 6 10.84 19.67 0.09
N PRO A 7 9.93 18.75 -0.24
CA PRO A 7 8.92 18.30 0.70
C PRO A 7 9.58 17.54 1.86
N GLU A 8 9.02 17.62 3.06
CA GLU A 8 9.42 16.75 4.18
C GLU A 8 8.65 15.42 4.19
N THR A 9 7.49 15.38 3.54
CA THR A 9 6.61 14.22 3.49
C THR A 9 6.02 14.06 2.09
N LEU A 10 6.07 12.84 1.58
CA LEU A 10 5.38 12.39 0.39
C LEU A 10 4.19 11.51 0.80
N MET A 11 2.98 11.99 0.53
CA MET A 11 1.75 11.27 0.80
C MET A 11 1.23 10.59 -0.47
N VAL A 12 0.96 9.29 -0.41
CA VAL A 12 0.61 8.46 -1.57
C VAL A 12 -0.54 7.52 -1.27
N ARG A 13 -1.26 7.08 -2.30
CA ARG A 13 -2.21 5.97 -2.12
C ARG A 13 -1.45 4.72 -1.69
N ALA A 14 -1.97 4.03 -0.69
CA ALA A 14 -1.39 2.79 -0.19
C ALA A 14 -2.47 1.72 0.05
N GLY A 15 -2.11 0.45 -0.15
CA GLY A 15 -2.99 -0.71 -0.04
C GLY A 15 -2.89 -1.64 -1.24
N LEU A 16 -3.57 -2.79 -1.13
CA LEU A 16 -3.56 -3.87 -2.12
C LEU A 16 -4.09 -3.48 -3.51
N LEU A 17 -4.89 -2.43 -3.60
CA LEU A 17 -5.48 -1.97 -4.88
C LEU A 17 -4.61 -0.94 -5.60
N VAL A 18 -3.46 -0.58 -5.04
CA VAL A 18 -2.54 0.36 -5.68
C VAL A 18 -1.83 -0.35 -6.84
N GLY A 19 -1.85 0.27 -8.01
CA GLY A 19 -1.15 -0.23 -9.20
C GLY A 19 0.36 -0.14 -9.06
N GLU A 20 1.08 -0.99 -9.79
CA GLU A 20 2.54 -1.00 -9.76
C GLU A 20 3.16 0.28 -10.30
N ASP A 21 2.51 0.93 -11.27
CA ASP A 21 2.92 2.22 -11.80
C ASP A 21 2.94 3.31 -10.71
N VAL A 22 1.93 3.32 -9.83
CA VAL A 22 1.87 4.25 -8.69
C VAL A 22 2.93 3.91 -7.64
N MET A 23 3.15 2.61 -7.37
CA MET A 23 4.19 2.18 -6.43
C MET A 23 5.59 2.55 -6.92
N ASP A 24 5.90 2.31 -8.20
CA ASP A 24 7.17 2.65 -8.84
C ASP A 24 7.39 4.17 -8.85
N ALA A 25 6.38 4.94 -9.28
CA ALA A 25 6.44 6.40 -9.26
C ALA A 25 6.68 6.96 -7.85
N THR A 26 6.09 6.34 -6.82
CA THR A 26 6.32 6.71 -5.42
C THR A 26 7.78 6.52 -5.02
N GLU A 27 8.37 5.38 -5.37
CA GLU A 27 9.76 5.07 -5.03
C GLU A 27 10.73 6.02 -5.73
N VAL A 28 10.52 6.29 -7.02
CA VAL A 28 11.31 7.23 -7.81
C VAL A 28 11.22 8.65 -7.23
N LEU A 29 10.00 9.12 -6.93
CA LEU A 29 9.78 10.46 -6.41
C LEU A 29 10.37 10.64 -5.00
N ALA A 30 10.23 9.63 -4.14
CA ALA A 30 10.85 9.66 -2.82
C ALA A 30 12.38 9.72 -2.92
N ALA A 31 12.97 8.96 -3.85
CA ALA A 31 14.41 8.99 -4.09
C ALA A 31 14.89 10.35 -4.64
N SER A 32 14.16 10.97 -5.57
CA SER A 32 14.55 12.26 -6.16
C SER A 32 14.58 13.40 -5.14
N TYR A 33 13.75 13.31 -4.09
CA TYR A 33 13.71 14.27 -2.98
C TYR A 33 14.51 13.84 -1.76
N GLY A 34 15.25 12.71 -1.81
CA GLY A 34 16.04 12.23 -0.68
C GLY A 34 15.20 11.82 0.54
N LEU A 35 13.91 11.47 0.34
CA LEU A 35 13.00 11.12 1.43
C LEU A 35 13.32 9.73 1.98
N ASN A 36 13.67 9.71 3.26
CA ASN A 36 13.76 8.49 4.04
C ASN A 36 12.36 7.89 4.30
N MET A 37 12.30 6.73 4.96
CA MET A 37 11.04 6.02 5.21
C MET A 37 10.04 6.85 6.03
N ASN A 38 10.51 7.66 6.98
CA ASN A 38 9.65 8.45 7.87
C ASN A 38 8.93 9.59 7.14
N GLY A 39 9.49 10.03 6.01
CA GLY A 39 8.88 11.01 5.11
C GLY A 39 7.91 10.40 4.09
N ARG A 40 7.51 9.12 4.23
CA ARG A 40 6.59 8.44 3.28
C ARG A 40 5.33 8.01 3.99
N TRP A 41 4.21 8.62 3.61
CA TRP A 41 2.92 8.40 4.26
C TRP A 41 1.91 7.82 3.27
N GLY A 42 1.17 6.81 3.70
CA GLY A 42 0.09 6.19 2.96
C GLY A 42 -1.27 6.84 3.26
N MET A 43 -2.17 6.81 2.28
CA MET A 43 -3.57 7.19 2.43
C MET A 43 -4.48 6.23 1.68
N SER A 44 -5.77 6.26 2.04
CA SER A 44 -6.82 5.44 1.42
C SER A 44 -6.54 3.92 1.47
N PRO A 45 -6.24 3.35 2.65
CA PRO A 45 -5.87 1.92 2.82
C PRO A 45 -6.89 0.93 2.25
N PHE A 46 -8.15 1.35 2.12
CA PHE A 46 -9.26 0.56 1.61
C PHE A 46 -9.77 1.01 0.23
N GLY A 47 -8.95 1.73 -0.56
CA GLY A 47 -9.39 2.22 -1.87
C GLY A 47 -10.57 3.21 -1.83
N GLY A 48 -10.87 3.77 -0.65
CA GLY A 48 -12.01 4.65 -0.41
C GLY A 48 -13.18 4.01 0.34
N ASN A 49 -13.31 2.67 0.33
CA ASN A 49 -14.40 1.98 1.03
C ASN A 49 -13.96 0.62 1.63
N ALA A 50 -13.91 0.54 2.96
CA ALA A 50 -13.58 -0.68 3.70
C ALA A 50 -14.65 -1.79 3.62
N LYS A 51 -15.82 -1.50 3.04
CA LYS A 51 -16.95 -2.42 2.87
C LYS A 51 -17.16 -2.84 1.41
N ASP A 52 -16.23 -2.51 0.53
CA ASP A 52 -16.30 -2.92 -0.88
C ASP A 52 -16.18 -4.45 -1.00
N ALA A 53 -17.01 -5.06 -1.86
CA ALA A 53 -17.07 -6.50 -2.06
C ALA A 53 -15.76 -7.08 -2.62
N VAL A 54 -14.89 -6.25 -3.22
CA VAL A 54 -13.54 -6.67 -3.62
C VAL A 54 -12.76 -7.29 -2.45
N TRP A 55 -13.00 -6.84 -1.22
CA TRP A 55 -12.30 -7.32 -0.03
C TRP A 55 -12.70 -8.74 0.39
N ASP A 56 -13.87 -9.22 -0.05
CA ASP A 56 -14.33 -10.60 0.21
C ASP A 56 -13.68 -11.60 -0.76
N ALA A 57 -13.21 -11.13 -1.92
CA ALA A 57 -12.55 -11.96 -2.92
C ALA A 57 -11.04 -12.14 -2.67
N VAL A 58 -10.42 -11.27 -1.87
CA VAL A 58 -8.97 -11.29 -1.64
C VAL A 58 -8.64 -12.12 -0.39
N ASN A 59 -7.89 -13.21 -0.57
CA ASN A 59 -7.32 -13.94 0.56
C ASN A 59 -6.12 -13.18 1.15
N VAL A 60 -6.38 -12.23 2.05
CA VAL A 60 -5.33 -11.40 2.66
C VAL A 60 -4.45 -12.14 3.66
N ALA A 61 -4.93 -13.27 4.19
CA ALA A 61 -4.20 -14.06 5.18
C ALA A 61 -2.85 -14.56 4.64
N GLN A 62 -2.75 -14.75 3.32
CA GLN A 62 -1.50 -15.17 2.70
C GLN A 62 -0.38 -14.15 2.86
N PHE A 63 -0.68 -12.86 3.02
CA PHE A 63 0.30 -11.78 3.11
C PHE A 63 0.73 -11.47 4.55
N LEU A 64 0.24 -12.22 5.54
CA LEU A 64 0.63 -12.10 6.93
C LEU A 64 1.40 -13.34 7.38
N ASP A 65 2.23 -13.18 8.41
CA ASP A 65 2.89 -14.31 9.06
C ASP A 65 1.85 -15.25 9.69
N GLY A 66 2.13 -16.55 9.69
CA GLY A 66 1.24 -17.58 10.21
C GLY A 66 0.96 -17.45 11.73
N GLY A 67 -0.19 -17.96 12.16
CA GLY A 67 -0.56 -18.05 13.59
C GLY A 67 -1.12 -16.76 14.20
N GLN A 68 -1.25 -15.69 13.43
CA GLN A 68 -1.86 -14.44 13.89
C GLN A 68 -3.39 -14.50 13.82
N LYS A 69 -4.07 -13.89 14.80
CA LYS A 69 -5.52 -13.71 14.77
C LYS A 69 -5.82 -12.27 14.34
N PHE A 70 -6.62 -12.12 13.29
CA PHE A 70 -6.96 -10.82 12.72
C PHE A 70 -8.32 -10.87 12.02
N SER A 71 -8.97 -9.73 11.90
CA SER A 71 -10.06 -9.53 10.96
C SER A 71 -9.52 -9.22 9.55
N ASN A 72 -10.35 -9.41 8.52
CA ASN A 72 -10.00 -9.05 7.15
C ASN A 72 -9.60 -7.56 7.04
N GLN A 73 -10.35 -6.68 7.70
CA GLN A 73 -10.08 -5.23 7.73
C GLN A 73 -8.73 -4.91 8.36
N GLN A 74 -8.36 -5.59 9.44
CA GLN A 74 -7.05 -5.41 10.09
C GLN A 74 -5.91 -5.82 9.16
N ALA A 75 -6.05 -6.96 8.47
CA ALA A 75 -5.05 -7.41 7.52
C ALA A 75 -4.90 -6.45 6.33
N ILE A 76 -6.01 -5.99 5.73
CA ILE A 76 -5.98 -5.01 4.63
C ILE A 76 -5.28 -3.72 5.07
N PHE A 77 -5.64 -3.20 6.24
CA PHE A 77 -5.01 -2.00 6.78
C PHE A 77 -3.52 -2.20 7.04
N ARG A 78 -3.11 -3.34 7.60
CA ARG A 78 -1.70 -3.66 7.81
C ARG A 78 -0.91 -3.67 6.51
N LEU A 79 -1.50 -4.20 5.43
CA LEU A 79 -0.84 -4.28 4.12
C LEU A 79 -0.66 -2.91 3.45
N ALA A 80 -1.46 -1.91 3.83
CA ALA A 80 -1.26 -0.54 3.37
C ALA A 80 0.06 0.09 3.85
N TYR A 81 0.73 -0.48 4.86
CA TYR A 81 2.09 -0.05 5.24
C TYR A 81 3.18 -0.61 4.32
N GLU A 82 2.89 -1.63 3.51
CA GLU A 82 3.89 -2.34 2.70
C GLU A 82 3.71 -2.10 1.19
N LEU A 83 2.59 -1.50 0.77
CA LEU A 83 2.20 -1.35 -0.65
C LEU A 83 1.70 0.08 -0.98
N PRO A 84 2.58 1.03 -1.34
CA PRO A 84 4.03 0.97 -1.23
C PRO A 84 4.48 1.03 0.24
N ILE A 85 5.77 0.79 0.49
CA ILE A 85 6.29 0.82 1.86
C ILE A 85 6.26 2.25 2.40
N VAL A 86 5.52 2.46 3.49
CA VAL A 86 5.30 3.75 4.16
C VAL A 86 5.43 3.60 5.68
N SER A 87 5.83 4.66 6.38
CA SER A 87 5.96 4.64 7.84
C SER A 87 4.63 4.88 8.57
N SER A 88 3.71 5.59 7.92
CA SER A 88 2.46 6.07 8.50
C SER A 88 1.33 5.84 7.50
N VAL A 89 0.13 5.50 7.99
CA VAL A 89 -1.08 5.39 7.15
C VAL A 89 -2.18 6.24 7.74
N VAL A 90 -2.73 7.14 6.93
CA VAL A 90 -3.87 7.99 7.28
C VAL A 90 -5.16 7.22 7.07
N VAL A 91 -6.01 7.20 8.09
CA VAL A 91 -7.36 6.60 8.03
C VAL A 91 -8.39 7.53 8.64
N GLY A 92 -9.49 7.74 7.91
CA GLY A 92 -10.67 8.44 8.41
C GLY A 92 -11.65 7.46 9.03
N THR A 93 -12.13 7.74 10.23
CA THR A 93 -13.19 6.95 10.88
C THR A 93 -13.99 7.80 11.85
N ASN A 94 -15.30 7.58 11.90
CA ASN A 94 -16.20 8.13 12.92
C ASN A 94 -16.62 7.07 13.96
N SER A 95 -16.04 5.87 13.88
CA SER A 95 -16.34 4.75 14.78
C SER A 95 -15.13 4.44 15.67
N PRO A 96 -15.27 4.56 17.01
CA PRO A 96 -14.21 4.18 17.95
C PRO A 96 -13.81 2.71 17.83
N ALA A 97 -14.77 1.82 17.53
CA ALA A 97 -14.50 0.40 17.33
C ALA A 97 -13.63 0.16 16.09
N HIS A 98 -13.89 0.87 14.99
CA HIS A 98 -13.07 0.80 13.79
C HIS A 98 -11.67 1.38 14.04
N LEU A 99 -11.55 2.50 14.76
CA LEU A 99 -10.25 3.04 15.14
C LEU A 99 -9.42 2.03 15.95
N LYS A 100 -10.04 1.37 16.94
CA LYS A 100 -9.40 0.32 17.74
C LYS A 100 -8.86 -0.80 16.84
N GLN A 101 -9.64 -1.26 15.86
CA GLN A 101 -9.16 -2.27 14.91
C GLN A 101 -7.93 -1.81 14.12
N MET A 102 -7.91 -0.55 13.66
CA MET A 102 -6.76 -0.01 12.90
C MET A 102 -5.50 0.08 13.77
N VAL A 103 -5.65 0.47 15.04
CA VAL A 103 -4.54 0.49 16.00
C VAL A 103 -4.03 -0.94 16.24
N GLU A 104 -4.91 -1.89 16.51
CA GLU A 104 -4.53 -3.31 16.69
C GLU A 104 -3.84 -3.89 15.46
N ALA A 105 -4.29 -3.52 14.25
CA ALA A 105 -3.69 -3.96 13.00
C ALA A 105 -2.21 -3.57 12.85
N THR A 106 -1.75 -2.50 13.50
CA THR A 106 -0.33 -2.09 13.48
C THR A 106 0.60 -3.10 14.16
N THR A 107 0.06 -3.98 15.00
CA THR A 107 0.81 -5.06 15.67
C THR A 107 0.98 -6.31 14.81
N LEU A 108 0.21 -6.41 13.72
CA LEU A 108 0.30 -7.55 12.81
C LEU A 108 1.62 -7.54 12.06
N ARG A 109 2.15 -8.73 11.78
CA ARG A 109 3.38 -8.94 11.02
C ARG A 109 3.04 -9.36 9.60
N ALA A 110 3.51 -8.56 8.66
CA ALA A 110 3.36 -8.81 7.24
C ALA A 110 4.44 -9.79 6.77
N ASN A 111 4.05 -10.77 5.95
CA ASN A 111 4.98 -11.66 5.29
C ASN A 111 5.59 -10.92 4.09
N ARG A 112 6.72 -10.25 4.34
CA ARG A 112 7.40 -9.40 3.34
C ARG A 112 7.89 -10.19 2.13
N GLU A 113 8.21 -11.47 2.29
CA GLU A 113 8.62 -12.34 1.17
C GLU A 113 7.48 -12.50 0.18
N LYS A 114 6.29 -12.89 0.67
CA LYS A 114 5.10 -13.03 -0.19
C LYS A 114 4.64 -11.71 -0.78
N ILE A 115 4.77 -10.61 -0.05
CA ILE A 115 4.48 -9.27 -0.58
C ILE A 115 5.47 -8.93 -1.71
N GLY A 116 6.76 -9.22 -1.55
CA GLY A 116 7.77 -9.05 -2.58
C GLY A 116 7.46 -9.87 -3.84
N GLN A 117 7.10 -11.14 -3.68
CA GLN A 117 6.65 -12.01 -4.78
C GLN A 117 5.43 -11.44 -5.49
N TYR A 118 4.45 -10.94 -4.72
CA TYR A 118 3.26 -10.31 -5.28
C TYR A 118 3.58 -9.04 -6.09
N ARG A 119 4.46 -8.17 -5.59
CA ARG A 119 4.93 -6.98 -6.33
C ARG A 119 5.63 -7.36 -7.62
N GLN A 120 6.45 -8.41 -7.60
CA GLN A 120 7.11 -8.91 -8.80
C GLN A 120 6.09 -9.35 -9.87
N LEU A 121 5.04 -10.07 -9.47
CA LEU A 121 3.95 -10.47 -10.38
C LEU A 121 3.18 -9.26 -10.94
N LEU A 122 2.96 -8.21 -10.14
CA LEU A 122 2.34 -6.97 -10.62
C LEU A 122 3.21 -6.25 -11.65
N ARG A 123 4.54 -6.19 -11.44
CA ARG A 123 5.50 -5.63 -12.40
C ARG A 123 5.47 -6.35 -13.73
N GLU A 124 5.52 -7.68 -13.70
CA GLU A 124 5.47 -8.53 -14.89
C GLU A 124 4.16 -8.33 -15.67
N ARG A 125 3.02 -8.32 -14.97
CA ARG A 125 1.71 -8.05 -15.56
C ARG A 125 1.65 -6.66 -16.20
N ALA A 126 2.14 -5.62 -15.52
CA ALA A 126 2.15 -4.26 -16.05
C ALA A 126 3.03 -4.15 -17.31
N GLY A 127 4.17 -4.84 -17.34
CA GLY A 127 5.03 -4.94 -18.52
C GLY A 127 4.32 -5.58 -19.72
N GLN A 128 3.59 -6.67 -19.49
CA GLN A 128 2.79 -7.36 -20.53
C GLN A 128 1.63 -6.51 -21.07
N MET A 129 0.99 -5.70 -20.22
CA MET A 129 -0.07 -4.79 -20.67
C MET A 129 0.48 -3.68 -21.56
N LYS A 130 1.65 -3.11 -21.20
CA LYS A 130 2.32 -2.06 -21.99
C LYS A 130 2.75 -2.55 -23.38
N THR A 131 3.14 -3.81 -23.53
CA THR A 131 3.47 -4.37 -24.85
C THR A 131 2.22 -4.62 -25.68
N LYS A 132 1.13 -5.15 -25.10
CA LYS A 132 -0.15 -5.35 -25.81
C LYS A 132 -0.76 -4.07 -26.37
N THR A 133 -0.71 -2.95 -25.65
CA THR A 133 -1.26 -1.67 -26.12
C THR A 133 -0.43 -1.03 -27.25
N LYS A 134 0.82 -1.47 -27.44
CA LYS A 134 1.70 -0.95 -28.51
C LYS A 134 1.50 -1.67 -29.85
N ASP A 135 0.82 -2.82 -29.84
CA ASP A 135 0.59 -3.68 -31.01
C ASP A 135 -0.87 -3.66 -31.51
N GLU A 136 -1.72 -2.74 -31.03
CA GLU A 136 -3.07 -2.50 -31.56
C GLU A 136 -3.04 -1.33 -32.59
N PRO A 137 -3.53 -1.53 -33.83
CA PRO A 137 -3.44 -0.57 -34.93
C PRO A 137 -4.39 0.63 -34.81
#